data_AF-A0A1Z4F0Z2-F1
#
_entry.id   AF-A0A1Z4F0Z2-F1
#
_cell.length_a   1.000
_cell.length_b   1.000
_cell.length_c   1.000
_cell.angle_alpha   90.00
_cell.angle_beta   90.00
_cell.angle_gamma   90.00
#
_symmetry.space_group_name_H-M   'P 1'
#
loop_
_entity.id
_entity.type
_entity.pdbx_description
1 polymer ?
#
loop_
_entity_poly.entity_id
_entity_poly.type
_entity_poly.pdbx_seq_one_letter_code
_entity_poly.pdbx_strand_id
1 'polypeptide(L)'
;MRIRPLTRGALRPRNGQPRGTKRTATGTRRAPASADPGAGERLRAELESKEDGPGLTALIRQAARVADRLETLAGINSGVESSWVRLDLRGIVSAADDNGRKPVTVIVEAKIDSTIAEERQQTTLLRHLLAEIHKQRAGSAGQGGGGGAEDDDLDDI
;
A
#
# COMPACT_ATOMS: atom_id res chain seq x y z
N MET A 1 -5.21 17.20 92.66
CA MET A 1 -5.72 15.80 92.61
C MET A 1 -5.06 15.11 91.41
N ARG A 2 -3.84 14.61 91.59
CA ARG A 2 -3.41 13.18 91.61
C ARG A 2 -3.64 12.34 90.31
N ILE A 3 -2.50 12.06 89.63
CA ILE A 3 -1.99 10.73 89.16
C ILE A 3 -2.63 10.17 87.85
N ARG A 4 -2.00 10.29 86.67
CA ARG A 4 -0.96 9.45 85.98
C ARG A 4 -1.52 8.34 85.04
N PRO A 5 -0.74 7.94 84.01
CA PRO A 5 -1.19 7.50 82.68
C PRO A 5 -0.96 5.98 82.41
N LEU A 6 -1.02 5.57 81.12
CA LEU A 6 -0.60 4.30 80.43
C LEU A 6 -1.81 3.75 79.62
N THR A 7 -1.74 3.24 78.38
CA THR A 7 -0.67 2.58 77.64
C THR A 7 -1.04 2.47 76.14
N ARG A 8 -0.06 2.78 75.28
CA ARG A 8 0.39 2.04 74.07
C ARG A 8 -0.62 1.10 73.37
N GLY A 9 -1.10 1.52 72.20
CA GLY A 9 -1.66 0.65 71.16
C GLY A 9 -1.01 0.94 69.82
N ALA A 10 -0.06 0.11 69.41
CA ALA A 10 0.60 0.21 68.12
C ALA A 10 -0.35 -0.29 67.01
N LEU A 11 -0.68 0.58 66.05
CA LEU A 11 -1.34 0.20 64.80
C LEU A 11 -0.34 0.38 63.65
N ARG A 12 -0.01 -0.76 63.05
CA ARG A 12 0.91 -0.97 61.91
C ARG A 12 0.71 0.04 60.77
N PRO A 13 1.78 0.47 60.08
CA PRO A 13 1.64 1.14 58.80
C PRO A 13 1.20 0.14 57.73
N ARG A 14 0.05 0.38 57.09
CA ARG A 14 -0.38 -0.31 55.87
C ARG A 14 0.40 0.26 54.70
N ASN A 15 1.47 -0.44 54.32
CA ASN A 15 2.18 -0.23 53.07
C ASN A 15 1.26 -0.67 51.91
N GLY A 16 0.58 0.29 51.29
CA GLY A 16 -0.33 0.08 50.16
C GLY A 16 0.29 0.57 48.86
N GLN A 17 1.24 -0.19 48.32
CA GLN A 17 1.81 0.04 47.00
C GLN A 17 0.85 -0.53 45.95
N PRO A 18 0.32 0.25 44.98
CA PRO A 18 -0.35 -0.35 43.84
C PRO A 18 0.73 -0.96 42.92
N ARG A 19 0.82 -2.29 42.98
CA ARG A 19 1.50 -3.13 42.00
C ARG A 19 0.93 -2.84 40.61
N GLY A 20 1.84 -2.64 39.66
CA GLY A 20 1.52 -2.35 38.28
C GLY A 20 0.65 -3.43 37.63
N THR A 21 -0.32 -2.96 36.84
CA THR A 21 -0.85 -3.70 35.71
C THR A 21 -0.05 -3.27 34.48
N LYS A 22 1.04 -4.00 34.20
CA LYS A 22 1.63 -4.00 32.86
C LYS A 22 0.56 -4.56 31.92
N ARG A 23 -0.25 -3.70 31.33
CA ARG A 23 -1.11 -4.04 30.19
C ARG A 23 -0.18 -4.36 29.04
N THR A 24 0.16 -5.63 28.89
CA THR A 24 0.70 -6.17 27.65
C THR A 24 -0.34 -5.93 26.58
N ALA A 25 -0.13 -4.88 25.77
CA ALA A 25 -0.88 -4.67 24.56
C ALA A 25 -0.57 -5.85 23.64
N THR A 26 -1.45 -6.84 23.64
CA THR A 26 -1.49 -7.89 22.61
C THR A 26 -1.83 -7.17 21.30
N GLY A 27 -0.81 -6.69 20.61
CA GLY A 27 -0.93 -6.24 19.24
C GLY A 27 -1.40 -7.44 18.44
N THR A 28 -2.64 -7.37 17.94
CA THR A 28 -3.19 -8.34 17.01
C THR A 28 -2.30 -8.34 15.78
N ARG A 29 -1.34 -9.27 15.73
CA ARG A 29 -0.53 -9.55 14.56
C ARG A 29 -1.46 -10.20 13.55
N ARG A 30 -2.15 -9.37 12.76
CA ARG A 30 -3.03 -9.84 11.68
C ARG A 30 -2.16 -10.67 10.73
N ALA A 31 -2.51 -11.93 10.55
CA ALA A 31 -1.91 -12.78 9.54
C ALA A 31 -2.02 -12.08 8.17
N PRO A 32 -1.00 -12.16 7.28
CA PRO A 32 -1.16 -11.65 5.94
C PRO A 32 -2.36 -12.35 5.32
N ALA A 33 -3.33 -11.59 4.80
CA ALA A 33 -4.34 -12.16 3.92
C ALA A 33 -3.58 -12.95 2.86
N SER A 34 -3.96 -14.21 2.63
CA SER A 34 -3.44 -15.02 1.54
C SER A 34 -3.57 -14.19 0.27
N ALA A 35 -2.45 -13.63 -0.18
CA ALA A 35 -2.44 -12.60 -1.19
C ALA A 35 -2.60 -13.31 -2.53
N ASP A 36 -3.82 -13.28 -3.06
CA ASP A 36 -3.99 -13.47 -4.50
C ASP A 36 -2.97 -12.54 -5.19
N PRO A 37 -2.24 -13.04 -6.20
CA PRO A 37 -1.22 -12.25 -6.88
C PRO A 37 -1.88 -10.96 -7.39
N GLY A 38 -1.27 -9.81 -7.10
CA GLY A 38 -1.81 -8.49 -7.50
C GLY A 38 -1.97 -8.35 -9.01
N ALA A 39 -2.74 -7.37 -9.44
CA ALA A 39 -3.03 -7.15 -10.87
C ALA A 39 -1.79 -7.07 -11.75
N GLY A 40 -0.71 -6.44 -11.26
CA GLY A 40 0.55 -6.35 -11.96
C GLY A 40 1.26 -7.70 -12.12
N GLU A 41 1.26 -8.54 -11.08
CA GLU A 41 1.86 -9.87 -11.17
C GLU A 41 1.09 -10.79 -12.10
N ARG A 42 -0.25 -10.71 -12.10
CA ARG A 42 -1.11 -11.43 -13.06
C ARG A 42 -0.80 -10.99 -14.49
N LEU A 43 -0.77 -9.68 -14.75
CA LEU A 43 -0.45 -9.13 -16.06
C LEU A 43 0.96 -9.52 -16.53
N ARG A 44 1.93 -9.50 -15.62
CA ARG A 44 3.31 -9.89 -15.90
C ARG A 44 3.40 -11.37 -16.29
N ALA A 45 2.73 -12.24 -15.54
CA ALA A 45 2.68 -13.67 -15.84
C ALA A 45 2.04 -13.98 -17.19
N GLU A 46 1.08 -13.16 -17.63
CA GLU A 46 0.45 -13.29 -18.96
C GLU A 46 1.33 -12.78 -20.10
N LEU A 47 2.12 -11.72 -19.87
CA LEU A 47 2.85 -11.03 -20.94
C LEU A 47 4.32 -11.45 -21.09
N GLU A 48 4.98 -11.90 -20.02
CA GLU A 48 6.41 -12.25 -20.07
C GLU A 48 6.66 -13.54 -20.86
N SER A 49 7.59 -13.48 -21.80
CA SER A 49 8.18 -14.63 -22.49
C SER A 49 9.68 -14.70 -22.22
N LYS A 50 10.25 -15.91 -22.25
CA LYS A 50 11.70 -16.14 -22.10
C LYS A 50 12.52 -15.54 -23.24
N GLU A 51 11.88 -15.25 -24.37
CA GLU A 51 12.50 -14.66 -25.56
C GLU A 51 12.46 -13.12 -25.54
N ASP A 52 11.84 -12.51 -24.53
CA ASP A 52 11.71 -11.06 -24.44
C ASP A 52 13.07 -10.41 -24.18
N GLY A 53 13.47 -9.51 -25.08
CA GLY A 53 14.65 -8.67 -24.88
C GLY A 53 14.50 -7.75 -23.64
N PRO A 54 15.62 -7.16 -23.16
CA PRO A 54 15.61 -6.32 -21.96
C PRO A 54 14.69 -5.10 -22.06
N GLY A 55 14.53 -4.52 -23.26
CA GLY A 55 13.61 -3.39 -23.49
C GLY A 55 12.14 -3.79 -23.31
N LEU A 56 11.73 -4.91 -23.91
CA LEU A 56 10.37 -5.42 -23.82
C LEU A 56 10.04 -5.86 -22.37
N THR A 57 11.00 -6.51 -21.71
CA THR A 57 10.90 -6.84 -20.27
C THR A 57 10.69 -5.60 -19.41
N ALA A 58 11.39 -4.50 -19.68
CA ALA A 58 11.23 -3.25 -18.93
C ALA A 58 9.85 -2.63 -19.14
N LEU A 59 9.32 -2.68 -20.37
CA LEU A 59 7.96 -2.21 -20.68
C LEU A 59 6.89 -3.05 -19.96
N ILE A 60 7.02 -4.37 -19.95
CA ILE A 60 6.09 -5.26 -19.24
C ILE A 60 6.10 -4.97 -17.74
N ARG A 61 7.27 -4.78 -17.13
CA ARG A 61 7.37 -4.39 -15.72
C ARG A 61 6.73 -3.03 -15.44
N GLN A 62 6.86 -2.07 -16.36
CA GLN A 62 6.20 -0.78 -16.22
C GLN A 62 4.67 -0.93 -16.31
N ALA A 63 4.17 -1.73 -17.25
CA ALA A 63 2.74 -2.04 -17.38
C ALA A 63 2.19 -2.72 -16.11
N ALA A 64 2.94 -3.67 -15.53
CA ALA A 64 2.59 -4.33 -14.28
C ALA A 64 2.43 -3.32 -13.12
N ARG A 65 3.38 -2.39 -12.96
CA ARG A 65 3.28 -1.33 -11.94
C ARG A 65 2.04 -0.45 -12.11
N VAL A 66 1.69 -0.13 -13.35
CA VAL A 66 0.49 0.67 -13.65
C VAL A 66 -0.78 -0.14 -13.32
N ALA A 67 -0.80 -1.44 -13.60
CA ALA A 67 -1.91 -2.32 -13.24
C ALA A 67 -2.10 -2.44 -11.72
N ASP A 68 -1.02 -2.59 -10.94
CA ASP A 68 -1.08 -2.57 -9.47
C ASP A 68 -1.63 -1.24 -8.94
N ARG A 69 -1.24 -0.12 -9.55
CA ARG A 69 -1.77 1.20 -9.18
C ARG A 69 -3.25 1.32 -9.49
N LEU A 70 -3.71 0.82 -10.64
CA LEU A 70 -5.13 0.79 -11.00
C LEU A 70 -5.94 -0.09 -10.04
N GLU A 71 -5.43 -1.25 -9.63
CA GLU A 71 -6.08 -2.11 -8.61
C GLU A 71 -6.22 -1.37 -7.27
N THR A 72 -5.19 -0.62 -6.87
CA THR A 72 -5.24 0.23 -5.67
C THR A 72 -6.30 1.34 -5.80
N LEU A 73 -6.31 2.07 -6.93
CA LEU A 73 -7.26 3.15 -7.19
C LEU A 73 -8.70 2.64 -7.25
N ALA A 74 -8.93 1.48 -7.88
CA ALA A 74 -10.22 0.81 -7.88
C ALA A 74 -10.67 0.43 -6.46
N GLY A 75 -9.75 -0.07 -5.63
CA GLY A 75 -10.02 -0.34 -4.22
C GLY A 75 -10.41 0.93 -3.43
N ILE A 76 -9.73 2.04 -3.68
CA ILE A 76 -10.08 3.34 -3.09
C ILE A 76 -11.47 3.79 -3.57
N ASN A 77 -11.69 3.82 -4.87
CA ASN A 77 -12.92 4.33 -5.47
C ASN A 77 -14.16 3.48 -5.17
N SER A 78 -13.98 2.18 -4.90
CA SER A 78 -15.05 1.26 -4.48
C SER A 78 -15.32 1.26 -2.97
N GLY A 79 -14.52 1.97 -2.17
CA GLY A 79 -14.72 2.05 -0.72
C GLY A 79 -14.16 0.87 0.07
N VAL A 80 -13.18 0.13 -0.46
CA VAL A 80 -12.49 -0.92 0.30
C VAL A 80 -11.70 -0.28 1.44
N GLU A 81 -12.10 -0.57 2.69
CA GLU A 81 -11.60 0.08 3.91
C GLU A 81 -10.07 0.01 4.05
N SER A 82 -9.44 -1.10 3.65
CA SER A 82 -7.99 -1.25 3.72
C SER A 82 -7.21 -0.41 2.71
N SER A 83 -7.88 0.13 1.69
CA SER A 83 -7.23 0.86 0.59
C SER A 83 -7.23 2.37 0.79
N TRP A 84 -8.02 2.89 1.74
CA TRP A 84 -8.19 4.34 1.94
C TRP A 84 -7.00 4.98 2.64
N VAL A 85 -6.90 4.87 3.97
CA VAL A 85 -5.79 5.43 4.76
C VAL A 85 -5.67 4.64 6.06
N ARG A 86 -4.43 4.33 6.47
CA ARG A 86 -4.13 3.89 7.83
C ARG A 86 -3.34 4.97 8.55
N LEU A 87 -3.90 5.47 9.64
CA LEU A 87 -3.29 6.53 10.44
C LEU A 87 -2.89 6.01 11.82
N ASP A 88 -1.61 6.13 12.18
CA ASP A 88 -1.13 5.82 13.53
C ASP A 88 -0.95 7.11 14.34
N LEU A 89 -1.85 7.33 15.29
CA LEU A 89 -1.90 8.53 16.12
C LEU A 89 -1.14 8.41 17.44
N ARG A 90 -0.55 7.25 17.74
CA ARG A 90 0.03 6.98 19.06
C ARG A 90 1.12 7.98 19.45
N GLY A 91 1.99 8.33 18.51
CA GLY A 91 3.05 9.33 18.73
C GLY A 91 2.50 10.74 18.94
N ILE A 92 1.50 11.14 18.15
CA ILE A 92 0.89 12.47 18.22
C ILE A 92 0.14 12.65 19.55
N VAL A 93 -0.65 11.65 19.95
CA VAL A 93 -1.39 11.67 21.22
C VAL A 93 -0.42 11.67 22.41
N SER A 94 0.68 10.91 22.35
CA SER A 94 1.68 10.88 23.43
C SER A 94 2.47 12.18 23.56
N ALA A 95 2.72 12.90 22.47
CA ALA A 95 3.45 14.17 22.49
C ALA A 95 2.59 15.34 22.97
N ALA A 96 1.29 15.25 22.75
CA ALA A 96 0.35 16.29 23.14
C ALA A 96 -0.18 16.13 24.58
N ASP A 97 0.01 14.96 25.21
CA ASP A 97 -0.31 14.70 26.61
C ASP A 97 0.58 15.56 27.54
N ASP A 98 0.02 16.68 28.00
CA ASP A 98 0.67 17.62 28.91
C ASP A 98 0.61 17.11 30.37
N ASN A 99 1.07 15.86 30.56
CA ASN A 99 1.11 15.14 31.83
C ASN A 99 -0.27 15.04 32.53
N GLY A 100 -1.34 14.84 31.75
CA GLY A 100 -2.70 14.68 32.26
C GLY A 100 -3.40 15.96 32.74
N ARG A 101 -2.83 17.16 32.50
CA ARG A 101 -3.40 18.43 33.01
C ARG A 101 -4.60 18.95 32.21
N LYS A 102 -4.72 18.57 30.93
CA LYS A 102 -5.86 18.94 30.07
C LYS A 102 -6.17 17.82 29.08
N PRO A 103 -7.45 17.57 28.74
CA PRO A 103 -7.80 16.70 27.65
C PRO A 103 -7.24 17.28 26.34
N VAL A 104 -6.53 16.44 25.60
CA VAL A 104 -5.92 16.80 24.33
C VAL A 104 -6.84 16.33 23.22
N THR A 105 -7.41 17.28 22.47
CA THR A 105 -8.17 16.97 21.27
C THR A 105 -7.24 17.06 20.07
N VAL A 106 -7.00 15.93 19.41
CA VAL A 106 -6.29 15.87 18.14
C VAL A 106 -7.33 15.76 17.02
N ILE A 107 -7.36 16.76 16.13
CA ILE A 107 -8.19 16.74 14.92
C ILE A 107 -7.29 16.30 13.78
N VAL A 108 -7.67 15.25 13.06
CA VAL A 108 -6.97 14.83 11.84
C VAL A 108 -7.92 14.82 10.67
N GLU A 109 -7.54 15.56 9.64
CA GLU A 109 -8.21 15.60 8.35
C GLU A 109 -7.38 14.81 7.34
N ALA A 110 -7.99 13.80 6.71
CA ALA A 110 -7.40 13.06 5.60
C ALA A 110 -8.24 13.33 4.36
N LYS A 111 -7.63 13.97 3.35
CA LYS A 111 -8.29 14.30 2.09
C LYS A 111 -7.72 13.44 0.97
N ILE A 112 -8.58 12.64 0.36
CA ILE A 112 -8.25 11.86 -0.83
C ILE A 112 -8.91 12.57 -2.01
N ASP A 113 -8.10 13.31 -2.78
CA ASP A 113 -8.57 14.05 -3.95
C ASP A 113 -8.20 13.36 -5.25
N SER A 114 -8.98 13.63 -6.30
CA SER A 114 -8.61 13.37 -7.71
C SER A 114 -8.32 11.90 -8.07
N THR A 115 -8.71 10.92 -7.26
CA THR A 115 -8.46 9.49 -7.52
C THR A 115 -9.05 9.01 -8.85
N ILE A 116 -10.24 9.51 -9.22
CA ILE A 116 -10.89 9.22 -10.50
C ILE A 116 -10.10 9.81 -11.68
N ALA A 117 -9.51 11.00 -11.50
CA ALA A 117 -8.70 11.63 -12.54
C ALA A 117 -7.38 10.85 -12.74
N GLU A 118 -6.75 10.44 -11.64
CA GLU A 118 -5.55 9.60 -11.68
C GLU A 118 -5.86 8.25 -12.35
N GLU A 119 -6.97 7.59 -11.99
CA GLU A 119 -7.36 6.30 -12.58
C GLU A 119 -7.48 6.39 -14.11
N ARG A 120 -8.07 7.47 -14.62
CA ARG A 120 -8.18 7.72 -16.07
C ARG A 120 -6.81 7.92 -16.73
N GLN A 121 -5.90 8.62 -16.06
CA GLN A 121 -4.54 8.84 -16.55
C GLN A 121 -3.77 7.51 -16.62
N GLN A 122 -3.83 6.71 -15.54
CA GLN A 122 -3.17 5.40 -15.48
C GLN A 122 -3.76 4.42 -16.49
N THR A 123 -5.08 4.42 -16.69
CA THR A 123 -5.75 3.62 -17.73
C THR A 123 -5.24 3.99 -19.13
N THR A 124 -5.06 5.29 -19.38
CA THR A 124 -4.52 5.77 -20.66
C THR A 124 -3.07 5.33 -20.84
N LEU A 125 -2.23 5.49 -19.82
CA LEU A 125 -0.85 5.03 -19.84
C LEU A 125 -0.76 3.52 -20.08
N LEU A 126 -1.59 2.71 -19.40
CA LEU A 126 -1.61 1.26 -19.56
C LEU A 126 -1.94 0.86 -21.00
N ARG A 127 -2.96 1.48 -21.61
CA ARG A 127 -3.30 1.23 -23.02
C ARG A 127 -2.13 1.51 -23.97
N HIS A 128 -1.38 2.59 -23.74
CA HIS A 128 -0.21 2.92 -24.56
C HIS A 128 0.92 1.91 -24.36
N LEU A 129 1.20 1.49 -23.12
CA LEU A 129 2.22 0.49 -22.82
C LEU A 129 1.88 -0.86 -23.47
N LEU A 130 0.62 -1.31 -23.40
CA LEU A 130 0.19 -2.55 -24.05
C LEU A 130 0.31 -2.47 -25.57
N ALA A 131 -0.08 -1.35 -26.18
CA ALA A 131 0.07 -1.14 -27.63
C ALA A 131 1.54 -1.20 -28.06
N GLU A 132 2.44 -0.56 -27.31
CA GLU A 132 3.88 -0.57 -27.61
C GLU A 132 4.49 -1.96 -27.43
N ILE A 133 4.09 -2.71 -26.38
CA ILE A 133 4.50 -4.11 -26.18
C ILE A 133 4.09 -4.97 -27.38
N HIS A 134 2.84 -4.85 -27.85
CA HIS A 134 2.37 -5.59 -29.02
C HIS A 134 3.13 -5.20 -30.30
N LYS A 135 3.40 -3.90 -30.49
CA LYS A 135 4.17 -3.38 -31.63
C LYS A 135 5.60 -3.94 -31.66
N GLN A 136 6.30 -3.93 -30.54
CA GLN A 136 7.67 -4.46 -30.45
C GLN A 136 7.71 -5.97 -30.67
N ARG A 137 6.70 -6.69 -30.19
CA ARG A 137 6.57 -8.13 -30.39
C ARG A 137 6.32 -8.46 -31.88
N ALA A 138 5.47 -7.69 -32.56
CA ALA A 138 5.23 -7.84 -34.00
C ALA A 138 6.47 -7.49 -34.85
N GLY A 139 7.19 -6.42 -34.49
CA GLY A 139 8.43 -6.02 -35.17
C GLY A 139 9.56 -7.04 -35.03
N SER A 140 9.65 -7.71 -33.87
CA SER A 140 10.64 -8.75 -33.61
C SER A 140 10.35 -10.04 -34.42
N ALA A 141 9.07 -10.38 -34.63
CA ALA A 141 8.66 -11.54 -35.43
C ALA A 141 8.93 -11.37 -36.94
N GLY A 142 9.00 -10.13 -37.43
CA GLY A 142 9.28 -9.82 -38.85
C GLY A 142 10.76 -9.90 -39.25
N GLN A 143 11.69 -10.03 -38.31
CA GLN A 143 13.12 -10.02 -38.61
C GLN A 143 13.69 -11.41 -39.03
N GLY A 144 12.86 -12.46 -39.05
CA GLY A 144 13.27 -13.85 -39.34
C GLY A 144 12.63 -14.52 -40.57
N GLY A 145 11.78 -13.82 -41.34
CA GLY A 145 11.11 -14.36 -42.53
C GLY A 145 11.74 -13.85 -43.82
N GLY A 146 12.42 -14.73 -44.56
CA GLY A 146 13.14 -14.40 -45.79
C GLY A 146 12.28 -14.00 -46.99
N GLY A 147 12.90 -13.20 -47.85
CA GLY A 147 12.78 -13.17 -49.31
C GLY A 147 11.41 -13.38 -49.97
N GLY A 148 10.81 -12.28 -50.40
CA GLY A 148 10.08 -12.17 -51.68
C GLY A 148 10.51 -10.84 -52.28
N ALA A 149 11.53 -10.85 -53.13
CA ALA A 149 11.37 -10.88 -54.58
C ALA A 149 10.58 -9.66 -55.05
N GLU A 150 11.37 -8.69 -55.51
CA GLU A 150 11.04 -7.73 -56.55
C GLU A 150 10.09 -8.36 -57.58
N ASP A 151 8.89 -7.80 -57.68
CA ASP A 151 7.92 -7.82 -58.79
C ASP A 151 6.88 -6.78 -58.34
N ASP A 152 6.47 -5.75 -59.06
CA ASP A 152 6.44 -5.56 -60.49
C ASP A 152 6.41 -4.05 -60.74
N ASP A 153 7.12 -3.64 -61.78
CA ASP A 153 7.02 -2.34 -62.41
C ASP A 153 5.55 -2.01 -62.71
N LEU A 154 4.98 -1.00 -62.05
CA LEU A 154 3.79 -0.32 -62.58
C LEU A 154 4.26 0.85 -63.44
N ASP A 155 4.56 0.47 -64.68
CA ASP A 155 4.56 1.33 -65.85
C ASP A 155 3.28 2.20 -65.91
N ASP A 156 3.49 3.41 -66.43
CA ASP A 156 2.50 4.39 -66.84
C ASP A 156 1.18 3.79 -67.37
N ILE A 157 0.05 4.11 -66.71
CA ILE A 157 -1.29 4.17 -67.33
C ILE A 157 -2.14 5.29 -66.75
#